data_AF-A0A6V2SI87-F1
#
_entry.id   AF-A0A6V2SI87-F1
#
_cell.length_a   1.000
_cell.length_b   1.000
_cell.length_c   1.000
_cell.angle_alpha   90.00
_cell.angle_beta   90.00
_cell.angle_gamma   90.00
#
_symmetry.space_group_name_H-M   'P 1'
#
loop_
_entity.id
_entity.type
_entity.pdbx_description
1 polymer ?
#
loop_
_entity_poly.entity_id
_entity_poly.type
_entity_poly.pdbx_seq_one_letter_code
_entity_poly.pdbx_strand_id
1 'polypeptide(L)'
;MTQFGGLLLALAFGSDDSQTLQAARPGRGNLFAAAPDTPQGTELFGMLERRYQAGSTGKGALAFAEASTASGDYSVTLGYRCAAGAVNSTTDERRSRKLQVDLGYESTADGSYSTAMGYSTWASGSYSTAMGYDTTASGSASTAMGGYTTASGFSSTAMGYYTTASGYYSTAMGQSTTASGKYGSTAMGRYTTASGEY
;
A
#
# COMPACT_ATOMS: atom_id res chain seq x y z
N MET A 1 -57.10 -6.05 -21.86
CA MET A 1 -56.51 -7.37 -22.20
C MET A 1 -55.07 -7.09 -22.61
N THR A 2 -54.09 -7.17 -21.68
CA THR A 2 -53.15 -8.31 -21.48
C THR A 2 -52.40 -8.69 -22.77
N GLN A 3 -51.06 -8.72 -22.88
CA GLN A 3 -50.09 -9.28 -21.93
C GLN A 3 -48.62 -8.83 -22.20
N PHE A 4 -47.80 -8.88 -21.14
CA PHE A 4 -46.33 -8.73 -21.06
C PHE A 4 -45.54 -9.90 -21.71
N GLY A 5 -44.28 -9.63 -22.09
CA GLY A 5 -43.19 -10.64 -22.22
C GLY A 5 -41.99 -10.02 -22.93
N GLY A 6 -40.73 -10.10 -22.52
CA GLY A 6 -40.03 -10.86 -21.48
C GLY A 6 -38.56 -10.94 -21.95
N LEU A 7 -37.64 -10.26 -21.25
CA LEU A 7 -36.20 -10.25 -21.54
C LEU A 7 -35.61 -11.63 -21.15
N LEU A 8 -35.07 -12.39 -22.12
CA LEU A 8 -34.38 -13.65 -21.86
C LEU A 8 -32.91 -13.54 -22.32
N LEU A 9 -32.01 -13.41 -21.35
CA LEU A 9 -30.56 -13.47 -21.52
C LEU A 9 -30.15 -14.95 -21.64
N ALA A 10 -29.74 -15.40 -22.81
CA ALA A 10 -29.27 -16.77 -23.03
C ALA A 10 -27.76 -16.87 -22.72
N LEU A 11 -27.43 -17.47 -21.58
CA LEU A 11 -26.14 -18.13 -21.36
C LEU A 11 -26.23 -19.53 -21.96
N ALA A 12 -25.43 -19.83 -22.98
CA ALA A 12 -25.23 -21.18 -23.48
C ALA A 12 -23.74 -21.53 -23.44
N PHE A 13 -23.40 -22.47 -22.56
CA PHE A 13 -22.13 -23.22 -22.54
C PHE A 13 -22.41 -24.68 -22.94
N GLY A 14 -21.48 -25.27 -23.70
CA GLY A 14 -21.39 -26.70 -24.06
C GLY A 14 -21.01 -26.85 -25.54
N SER A 15 -19.97 -27.60 -25.98
CA SER A 15 -19.29 -28.79 -25.42
C SER A 15 -17.91 -29.02 -26.09
N ASP A 16 -16.89 -29.39 -25.29
CA ASP A 16 -15.60 -30.12 -25.50
C ASP A 16 -15.01 -30.30 -26.93
N ASP A 17 -13.71 -30.16 -27.24
CA ASP A 17 -12.46 -30.27 -26.46
C ASP A 17 -11.25 -29.71 -27.29
N SER A 18 -10.13 -29.36 -26.63
CA SER A 18 -8.76 -29.09 -27.17
C SER A 18 -8.36 -27.71 -27.77
N GLN A 19 -7.87 -26.84 -26.88
CA GLN A 19 -6.74 -25.88 -26.99
C GLN A 19 -6.12 -25.57 -28.38
N THR A 20 -6.42 -24.38 -28.95
CA THR A 20 -5.40 -23.56 -29.65
C THR A 20 -5.52 -22.08 -29.24
N LEU A 21 -4.71 -21.72 -28.25
CA LEU A 21 -4.32 -20.36 -27.90
C LEU A 21 -3.55 -19.69 -29.06
N GLN A 22 -3.96 -18.49 -29.50
CA GLN A 22 -3.12 -17.44 -30.16
C GLN A 22 -4.03 -16.30 -30.69
N ALA A 23 -3.81 -15.01 -30.45
CA ALA A 23 -2.87 -14.27 -29.62
C ALA A 23 -3.46 -12.86 -29.38
N ALA A 24 -4.27 -12.68 -28.33
CA ALA A 24 -4.52 -11.35 -27.79
C ALA A 24 -3.29 -10.96 -26.97
N ARG A 25 -2.51 -9.99 -27.44
CA ARG A 25 -1.40 -9.41 -26.66
C ARG A 25 -1.99 -8.79 -25.38
N PRO A 26 -1.72 -9.35 -24.18
CA PRO A 26 -2.22 -8.78 -22.93
C PRO A 26 -1.20 -7.78 -22.43
N GLY A 27 -1.46 -6.50 -22.71
CA GLY A 27 -0.68 -5.35 -22.23
C GLY A 27 -1.48 -4.51 -21.24
N ARG A 28 -1.72 -5.07 -20.05
CA ARG A 28 -1.94 -4.42 -18.75
C ARG A 28 -2.80 -3.14 -18.69
N GLY A 29 -4.05 -3.34 -18.26
CA GLY A 29 -4.62 -2.65 -17.09
C GLY A 29 -5.10 -1.22 -17.29
N ASN A 30 -6.37 -1.07 -17.63
CA ASN A 30 -7.32 -0.20 -16.93
C ASN A 30 -8.73 -0.75 -17.22
N LEU A 31 -9.50 -1.03 -16.17
CA LEU A 31 -10.96 -1.12 -16.29
C LEU A 31 -11.39 0.25 -16.83
N PHE A 32 -12.20 0.31 -17.89
CA PHE A 32 -12.54 1.51 -18.67
C PHE A 32 -11.51 1.91 -19.75
N ALA A 33 -11.48 1.16 -20.84
CA ALA A 33 -10.96 1.66 -22.13
C ALA A 33 -12.15 2.04 -23.02
N ALA A 34 -12.27 3.34 -23.29
CA ALA A 34 -13.25 3.94 -24.19
C ALA A 34 -13.01 3.54 -25.66
N ALA A 35 -14.10 3.48 -26.44
CA ALA A 35 -14.04 3.44 -27.90
C ALA A 35 -13.95 4.88 -28.45
N PRO A 36 -13.19 5.12 -29.54
CA PRO A 36 -13.20 6.40 -30.25
C PRO A 36 -14.50 6.50 -31.06
N ASP A 37 -15.13 7.68 -31.07
CA ASP A 37 -16.32 8.06 -31.87
C ASP A 37 -17.70 8.03 -31.19
N THR A 38 -17.86 8.69 -30.02
CA THR A 38 -19.17 9.25 -29.65
C THR A 38 -19.05 10.70 -29.16
N PRO A 39 -19.56 11.69 -29.92
CA PRO A 39 -19.61 13.07 -29.49
C PRO A 39 -20.79 13.31 -28.53
N GLN A 40 -20.55 14.09 -27.48
CA GLN A 40 -21.51 14.73 -26.54
C GLN A 40 -22.00 13.96 -25.31
N GLY A 41 -21.62 12.68 -25.11
CA GLY A 41 -22.02 11.92 -23.90
C GLY A 41 -21.04 11.96 -22.72
N THR A 42 -19.75 12.20 -22.96
CA THR A 42 -18.66 12.05 -21.96
C THR A 42 -18.35 13.32 -21.16
N GLU A 43 -18.71 14.51 -21.66
CA GLU A 43 -18.34 15.76 -20.98
C GLU A 43 -19.22 16.07 -19.77
N LEU A 44 -20.49 15.64 -19.75
CA LEU A 44 -21.38 15.87 -18.61
C LEU A 44 -21.07 14.94 -17.43
N PHE A 45 -20.56 13.73 -17.69
CA PHE A 45 -20.10 12.78 -16.66
C PHE A 45 -18.71 13.18 -16.11
N GLY A 46 -17.83 13.73 -16.95
CA GLY A 46 -16.51 14.22 -16.55
C GLY A 46 -16.51 15.50 -15.70
N MET A 47 -17.59 16.30 -15.71
CA MET A 47 -17.69 17.51 -14.89
C MET A 47 -18.16 17.26 -13.46
N LEU A 48 -18.85 16.15 -13.18
CA LEU A 48 -19.27 15.74 -11.83
C LEU A 48 -18.24 14.84 -11.12
N GLU A 49 -17.40 14.11 -11.84
CA GLU A 49 -16.42 13.14 -11.28
C GLU A 49 -15.02 13.71 -10.96
N ARG A 50 -14.82 15.02 -11.11
CA ARG A 50 -13.52 15.68 -10.89
C ARG A 50 -12.97 15.66 -9.44
N ARG A 51 -13.58 14.89 -8.53
CA ARG A 51 -13.17 14.80 -7.11
C ARG A 51 -12.66 13.42 -6.66
N TYR A 52 -12.76 12.36 -7.47
CA TYR A 52 -12.57 10.98 -6.98
C TYR A 52 -11.68 10.12 -7.92
N GLN A 53 -10.40 10.44 -8.11
CA GLN A 53 -9.50 9.61 -8.92
C GLN A 53 -8.40 8.93 -8.08
N ALA A 54 -8.31 7.61 -8.22
CA ALA A 54 -7.12 6.83 -7.86
C ALA A 54 -6.07 7.02 -8.96
N GLY A 55 -4.80 7.26 -8.60
CA GLY A 55 -3.73 7.53 -9.54
C GLY A 55 -2.61 6.50 -9.47
N SER A 56 -2.31 5.81 -10.56
CA SER A 56 -1.11 4.97 -10.68
C SER A 56 -0.14 5.56 -11.71
N THR A 57 1.09 5.87 -11.29
CA THR A 57 2.14 6.43 -12.17
C THR A 57 3.37 5.54 -12.28
N GLY A 58 3.56 4.59 -11.36
CA GLY A 58 4.66 3.62 -11.41
C GLY A 58 4.43 2.51 -12.43
N LYS A 59 5.50 1.89 -12.93
CA LYS A 59 5.40 0.76 -13.88
C LYS A 59 4.71 -0.43 -13.22
N GLY A 60 3.54 -0.81 -13.72
CA GLY A 60 2.77 -1.92 -13.14
C GLY A 60 2.17 -1.62 -11.76
N ALA A 61 2.05 -0.34 -11.41
CA ALA A 61 1.40 0.11 -10.19
C ALA A 61 -0.12 -0.07 -10.27
N LEU A 62 -0.74 -0.36 -9.12
CA LEU A 62 -2.18 -0.54 -8.97
C LEU A 62 -2.68 0.39 -7.86
N ALA A 63 -3.62 1.26 -8.18
CA ALA A 63 -4.28 2.12 -7.21
C ALA A 63 -5.78 1.84 -7.21
N PHE A 64 -6.31 1.50 -6.05
CA PHE A 64 -7.71 1.20 -5.85
C PHE A 64 -8.27 2.11 -4.74
N ALA A 65 -9.46 2.68 -5.00
CA ALA A 65 -10.20 3.61 -4.14
C ALA A 65 -9.69 5.06 -4.11
N GLU A 66 -10.56 5.96 -3.64
CA GLU A 66 -10.47 7.41 -3.84
C GLU A 66 -9.19 8.04 -3.26
N ALA A 67 -8.59 8.94 -4.04
CA ALA A 67 -7.40 9.71 -3.66
C ALA A 67 -6.18 8.85 -3.29
N SER A 68 -6.19 7.56 -3.65
CA SER A 68 -5.02 6.69 -3.54
C SER A 68 -4.02 7.00 -4.65
N THR A 69 -2.72 6.97 -4.33
CA THR A 69 -1.63 7.20 -5.29
C THR A 69 -0.58 6.11 -5.22
N ALA A 70 -0.43 5.36 -6.31
CA ALA A 70 0.60 4.33 -6.49
C ALA A 70 1.67 4.83 -7.49
N SER A 71 2.69 5.52 -7.00
CA SER A 71 3.76 6.09 -7.84
C SER A 71 5.05 5.26 -7.87
N GLY A 72 5.17 4.26 -7.00
CA GLY A 72 6.26 3.28 -7.06
C GLY A 72 6.09 2.23 -8.17
N ASP A 73 7.18 1.78 -8.79
CA ASP A 73 7.17 0.65 -9.73
C ASP A 73 6.67 -0.63 -9.05
N TYR A 74 5.61 -1.24 -9.58
CA TYR A 74 4.91 -2.40 -9.01
C TYR A 74 4.26 -2.13 -7.64
N SER A 75 4.02 -0.86 -7.28
CA SER A 75 3.34 -0.53 -6.04
C SER A 75 1.84 -0.87 -6.08
N VAL A 76 1.28 -1.22 -4.92
CA VAL A 76 -0.15 -1.48 -4.76
C VAL A 76 -0.67 -0.56 -3.67
N THR A 77 -1.70 0.22 -3.97
CA THR A 77 -2.46 1.01 -3.00
C THR A 77 -3.93 0.59 -3.02
N LEU A 78 -4.51 0.40 -1.84
CA LEU A 78 -5.91 0.02 -1.66
C LEU A 78 -6.48 0.82 -0.49
N GLY A 79 -7.38 1.76 -0.75
CA GLY A 79 -8.07 2.51 0.30
C GLY A 79 -8.21 4.01 0.02
N TYR A 80 -8.47 4.80 1.06
CA TYR A 80 -8.75 6.22 0.94
C TYR A 80 -7.52 7.05 1.29
N ARG A 81 -7.08 7.92 0.37
CA ARG A 81 -5.91 8.80 0.57
C ARG A 81 -4.61 8.05 0.94
N CYS A 82 -4.44 6.82 0.45
CA CYS A 82 -3.19 6.08 0.63
C CYS A 82 -2.13 6.48 -0.42
N ALA A 83 -0.85 6.35 -0.09
CA ALA A 83 0.25 6.75 -0.97
C ALA A 83 1.42 5.75 -0.91
N ALA A 84 1.58 4.97 -1.97
CA ALA A 84 2.79 4.18 -2.20
C ALA A 84 3.70 4.94 -3.15
N GLY A 85 4.62 5.73 -2.60
CA GLY A 85 5.51 6.59 -3.36
C GLY A 85 6.95 6.24 -3.12
N ALA A 86 7.67 5.79 -4.15
CA ALA A 86 9.11 5.60 -3.95
C ALA A 86 9.80 6.96 -3.79
N VAL A 87 10.61 7.13 -2.73
CA VAL A 87 11.72 8.09 -2.79
C VAL A 87 12.54 7.83 -4.06
N ASN A 88 12.73 8.90 -4.83
CA ASN A 88 13.48 8.94 -6.08
C ASN A 88 14.98 8.72 -5.80
N SER A 89 15.38 7.50 -5.46
CA SER A 89 16.78 7.10 -5.51
C SER A 89 17.17 6.92 -6.96
N THR A 90 17.91 7.90 -7.49
CA THR A 90 18.42 8.03 -8.86
C THR A 90 19.67 7.18 -9.12
N THR A 91 19.95 6.12 -8.35
CA THR A 91 21.25 5.43 -8.41
C THR A 91 21.32 4.12 -9.17
N ASP A 92 20.23 3.53 -9.70
CA ASP A 92 20.39 2.40 -10.65
C ASP A 92 19.13 2.14 -11.49
N GLU A 93 19.19 2.52 -12.77
CA GLU A 93 18.13 2.33 -13.76
C GLU A 93 17.96 0.86 -14.18
N ARG A 94 18.85 -0.06 -13.77
CA ARG A 94 18.79 -1.48 -14.19
C ARG A 94 18.12 -2.43 -13.18
N ARG A 95 17.87 -2.02 -11.94
CA ARG A 95 17.27 -2.89 -10.89
C ARG A 95 16.23 -2.22 -9.97
N SER A 96 15.60 -1.12 -10.37
CA SER A 96 14.50 -0.49 -9.60
C SER A 96 13.20 -1.32 -9.58
N ARG A 97 13.23 -2.57 -9.07
CA ARG A 97 12.00 -3.31 -8.72
C ARG A 97 11.51 -2.84 -7.36
N LYS A 98 10.93 -1.64 -7.30
CA LYS A 98 10.52 -0.97 -6.06
C LYS A 98 9.09 -1.35 -5.62
N LEU A 99 8.90 -2.60 -5.20
CA LEU A 99 7.61 -3.08 -4.69
C LEU A 99 7.23 -2.32 -3.40
N GLN A 100 6.00 -1.82 -3.32
CA GLN A 100 5.44 -1.15 -2.14
C GLN A 100 3.99 -1.56 -1.98
N VAL A 101 3.51 -1.65 -0.75
CA VAL A 101 2.15 -2.07 -0.44
C VAL A 101 1.55 -1.12 0.57
N ASP A 102 0.44 -0.49 0.20
CA ASP A 102 -0.28 0.46 1.01
C ASP A 102 -1.77 0.08 1.09
N LEU A 103 -2.26 -0.22 2.30
CA LEU A 103 -3.64 -0.64 2.52
C LEU A 103 -4.28 0.13 3.68
N GLY A 104 -5.28 0.98 3.43
CA GLY A 104 -6.08 1.57 4.52
C GLY A 104 -6.55 3.01 4.29
N TYR A 105 -6.43 3.85 5.32
CA TYR A 105 -6.88 5.25 5.30
C TYR A 105 -5.71 6.15 5.71
N GLU A 106 -5.32 7.08 4.84
CA GLU A 106 -4.18 7.98 5.09
C GLU A 106 -2.86 7.25 5.41
N SER A 107 -2.68 6.04 4.88
CA SER A 107 -1.44 5.29 4.99
C SER A 107 -0.45 5.71 3.90
N THR A 108 0.85 5.51 4.16
CA THR A 108 1.92 5.89 3.22
C THR A 108 3.09 4.92 3.32
N ALA A 109 3.36 4.21 2.23
CA ALA A 109 4.55 3.41 2.03
C ALA A 109 5.52 4.21 1.15
N ASP A 110 6.61 4.73 1.72
CA ASP A 110 7.58 5.60 1.01
C ASP A 110 8.94 4.92 0.81
N GLY A 111 9.29 3.98 1.70
CA GLY A 111 10.51 3.22 1.61
C GLY A 111 10.51 2.21 0.46
N SER A 112 11.68 1.93 -0.12
CA SER A 112 11.82 0.81 -1.07
C SER A 112 11.52 -0.53 -0.37
N TYR A 113 10.65 -1.36 -0.93
CA TYR A 113 10.17 -2.61 -0.29
C TYR A 113 9.43 -2.38 1.03
N SER A 114 8.86 -1.18 1.23
CA SER A 114 8.07 -0.88 2.43
C SER A 114 6.63 -1.37 2.32
N THR A 115 6.02 -1.61 3.48
CA THR A 115 4.60 -1.95 3.61
C THR A 115 3.96 -1.05 4.67
N ALA A 116 2.90 -0.34 4.30
CA ALA A 116 2.07 0.44 5.21
C ALA A 116 0.64 -0.12 5.19
N MET A 117 0.06 -0.40 6.36
CA MET A 117 -1.29 -0.95 6.44
C MET A 117 -2.05 -0.40 7.64
N GLY A 118 -3.23 0.18 7.44
CA GLY A 118 -4.14 0.63 8.49
C GLY A 118 -4.50 2.11 8.39
N TYR A 119 -4.72 2.77 9.52
CA TYR A 119 -5.11 4.17 9.60
C TYR A 119 -3.90 5.03 9.98
N SER A 120 -3.57 6.04 9.17
CA SER A 120 -2.47 6.99 9.43
C SER A 120 -1.13 6.29 9.67
N THR A 121 -0.78 5.31 8.84
CA THR A 121 0.48 4.56 8.98
C THR A 121 1.54 5.08 8.02
N TRP A 122 2.80 5.12 8.45
CA TRP A 122 3.90 5.65 7.64
C TRP A 122 5.12 4.74 7.67
N ALA A 123 5.41 4.09 6.55
CA ALA A 123 6.56 3.21 6.35
C ALA A 123 7.59 3.88 5.42
N SER A 124 8.49 4.70 5.96
CA SER A 124 9.50 5.45 5.18
C SER A 124 10.86 4.78 5.11
N GLY A 125 11.15 3.83 5.99
CA GLY A 125 12.41 3.07 5.95
C GLY A 125 12.46 2.08 4.78
N SER A 126 13.64 1.82 4.22
CA SER A 126 13.80 0.74 3.24
C SER A 126 13.54 -0.61 3.91
N TYR A 127 12.77 -1.50 3.31
CA TYR A 127 12.30 -2.76 3.91
C TYR A 127 11.51 -2.58 5.22
N SER A 128 10.92 -1.40 5.45
CA SER A 128 10.15 -1.13 6.66
C SER A 128 8.72 -1.68 6.57
N THR A 129 8.13 -2.01 7.72
CA THR A 129 6.73 -2.41 7.82
C THR A 129 6.03 -1.59 8.90
N ALA A 130 5.00 -0.83 8.55
CA ALA A 130 4.14 -0.09 9.48
C ALA A 130 2.71 -0.63 9.39
N MET A 131 2.14 -1.11 10.51
CA MET A 131 0.81 -1.73 10.51
C MET A 131 -0.02 -1.33 11.74
N GLY A 132 -1.20 -0.76 11.53
CA GLY A 132 -2.20 -0.49 12.57
C GLY A 132 -2.75 0.93 12.56
N TYR A 133 -2.81 1.58 13.73
CA TYR A 133 -3.34 2.94 13.89
C TYR A 133 -2.20 3.87 14.32
N ASP A 134 -1.91 4.90 13.53
CA ASP A 134 -0.88 5.90 13.83
C ASP A 134 0.50 5.27 14.10
N THR A 135 0.97 4.46 13.16
CA THR A 135 2.23 3.70 13.28
C THR A 135 3.28 4.22 12.33
N THR A 136 4.50 4.46 12.80
CA THR A 136 5.62 4.96 12.00
C THR A 136 6.79 3.98 12.00
N ALA A 137 7.19 3.48 10.84
CA ALA A 137 8.39 2.66 10.64
C ALA A 137 9.39 3.43 9.74
N SER A 138 10.26 4.22 10.35
CA SER A 138 11.20 5.10 9.65
C SER A 138 12.63 4.56 9.56
N GLY A 139 12.98 3.58 10.40
CA GLY A 139 14.28 2.91 10.31
C GLY A 139 14.35 1.95 9.11
N SER A 140 15.51 1.82 8.47
CA SER A 140 15.72 0.74 7.49
C SER A 140 15.57 -0.63 8.16
N ALA A 141 14.86 -1.55 7.52
CA ALA A 141 14.46 -2.85 8.05
C ALA A 141 13.67 -2.78 9.38
N SER A 142 13.02 -1.65 9.67
CA SER A 142 12.24 -1.48 10.90
C SER A 142 10.82 -2.05 10.78
N THR A 143 10.25 -2.48 11.90
CA THR A 143 8.87 -2.97 11.99
C THR A 143 8.13 -2.23 13.09
N ALA A 144 7.04 -1.52 12.76
CA ALA A 144 6.12 -0.88 13.69
C ALA A 144 4.72 -1.50 13.56
N MET A 145 4.16 -2.05 14.64
CA MET A 145 2.84 -2.70 14.61
C MET A 145 2.00 -2.35 15.83
N GLY A 146 0.73 -1.98 15.65
CA GLY A 146 -0.25 -1.73 16.71
C GLY A 146 -0.84 -0.33 16.69
N GLY A 147 -0.88 0.35 17.83
CA GLY A 147 -1.44 1.71 17.96
C GLY A 147 -0.41 2.70 18.51
N TYR A 148 -0.19 3.83 17.84
CA TYR A 148 0.79 4.85 18.26
C TYR A 148 2.20 4.28 18.42
N THR A 149 2.67 3.47 17.47
CA THR A 149 3.98 2.81 17.55
C THR A 149 5.01 3.48 16.65
N THR A 150 6.26 3.53 17.08
CA THR A 150 7.35 4.15 16.32
C THR A 150 8.60 3.26 16.34
N ALA A 151 9.01 2.79 15.16
CA ALA A 151 10.26 2.08 14.95
C ALA A 151 11.19 2.94 14.09
N SER A 152 12.10 3.67 14.71
CA SER A 152 13.00 4.63 14.04
C SER A 152 14.45 4.16 13.97
N GLY A 153 14.84 3.17 14.77
CA GLY A 153 16.18 2.58 14.71
C GLY A 153 16.36 1.67 13.49
N PHE A 154 17.60 1.52 13.01
CA PHE A 154 17.92 0.51 12.01
C PHE A 154 17.61 -0.88 12.55
N SER A 155 16.90 -1.71 11.77
CA SER A 155 16.48 -3.05 12.15
C SER A 155 15.72 -3.09 13.49
N SER A 156 15.04 -2.01 13.86
CA SER A 156 14.28 -1.90 15.10
C SER A 156 12.87 -2.49 14.98
N THR A 157 12.32 -2.95 16.10
CA THR A 157 10.98 -3.53 16.17
C THR A 157 10.18 -2.88 17.29
N ALA A 158 9.09 -2.19 16.96
CA ALA A 158 8.14 -1.60 17.91
C ALA A 158 6.76 -2.27 17.74
N MET A 159 6.25 -2.96 18.77
CA MET A 159 4.97 -3.67 18.70
C MET A 159 4.09 -3.40 19.93
N GLY A 160 2.82 -3.04 19.73
CA GLY A 160 1.83 -2.88 20.80
C GLY A 160 1.15 -1.50 20.81
N TYR A 161 1.01 -0.88 21.99
CA TYR A 161 0.31 0.41 22.15
C TYR A 161 1.23 1.46 22.79
N TYR A 162 1.47 2.59 22.12
CA TYR A 162 2.46 3.59 22.55
C TYR A 162 3.86 3.00 22.75
N THR A 163 4.41 2.35 21.72
CA THR A 163 5.76 1.76 21.81
C THR A 163 6.75 2.49 20.92
N THR A 164 7.99 2.62 21.40
CA THR A 164 9.06 3.32 20.67
C THR A 164 10.33 2.49 20.68
N ALA A 165 10.81 2.10 19.50
CA ALA A 165 12.09 1.44 19.29
C ALA A 165 13.00 2.37 18.46
N SER A 166 13.88 3.11 19.13
CA SER A 166 14.75 4.11 18.49
C SER A 166 16.22 3.72 18.43
N GLY A 167 16.63 2.70 19.18
CA GLY A 167 17.99 2.15 19.12
C GLY A 167 18.25 1.31 17.87
N TYR A 168 19.51 1.20 17.44
CA TYR A 168 19.91 0.23 16.42
C TYR A 168 19.66 -1.18 16.96
N TYR A 169 18.99 -2.04 16.18
CA TYR A 169 18.60 -3.40 16.58
C TYR A 169 17.70 -3.47 17.82
N SER A 170 17.04 -2.36 18.17
CA SER A 170 16.22 -2.30 19.38
C SER A 170 14.87 -2.99 19.22
N THR A 171 14.35 -3.54 20.31
CA THR A 171 13.02 -4.16 20.36
C THR A 171 12.20 -3.57 21.50
N ALA A 172 11.09 -2.91 21.18
CA ALA A 172 10.10 -2.42 22.14
C ALA A 172 8.76 -3.16 21.93
N MET A 173 8.28 -3.89 22.93
CA MET A 173 7.03 -4.66 22.83
C MET A 173 6.13 -4.45 24.05
N GLY A 174 4.83 -4.21 23.83
CA GLY A 174 3.82 -4.14 24.89
C GLY A 174 3.08 -2.81 24.94
N GLN A 175 2.89 -2.22 26.13
CA GLN A 175 2.18 -0.95 26.29
C GLN A 175 3.04 0.10 26.96
N SER A 176 3.19 1.27 26.32
CA SER A 176 4.05 2.35 26.82
C SER A 176 5.48 1.88 27.06
N THR A 177 6.10 1.25 26.07
CA THR A 177 7.47 0.73 26.16
C THR A 177 8.43 1.49 25.26
N THR A 178 9.66 1.69 25.74
CA THR A 178 10.69 2.44 25.02
C THR A 178 12.01 1.69 25.02
N ALA A 179 12.50 1.31 23.84
CA ALA A 179 13.83 0.77 23.64
C ALA A 179 14.68 1.81 22.89
N SER A 180 15.40 2.63 23.65
CA SER A 180 16.17 3.77 23.14
C SER A 180 17.68 3.57 23.23
N GLY A 181 18.13 2.48 23.84
CA GLY A 181 19.53 2.15 23.95
C GLY A 181 20.17 1.90 22.59
N LYS A 182 21.35 2.49 22.36
CA LYS A 182 21.95 2.67 21.03
C LYS A 182 22.18 1.36 20.28
N TYR A 183 22.63 0.29 20.93
CA TYR A 183 22.89 -1.00 20.30
C TYR A 183 22.15 -2.14 21.02
N GLY A 184 21.11 -2.70 20.41
CA GLY A 184 20.49 -3.96 20.87
C GLY A 184 19.61 -3.86 22.13
N SER A 185 19.06 -2.70 22.46
CA SER A 185 18.18 -2.55 23.62
C SER A 185 16.85 -3.29 23.47
N THR A 186 16.40 -3.96 24.53
CA THR A 186 15.12 -4.68 24.55
C THR A 186 14.25 -4.23 25.72
N ALA A 187 13.07 -3.68 25.43
CA ALA A 187 12.04 -3.32 26.41
C ALA A 187 10.76 -4.11 26.12
N MET A 188 10.31 -4.94 27.06
CA MET A 188 9.06 -5.70 26.93
C MET A 188 8.17 -5.50 28.16
N GLY A 189 6.85 -5.50 27.96
CA GLY A 189 5.86 -5.44 29.04
C GLY A 189 5.04 -4.16 29.06
N ARG A 190 4.84 -3.58 30.25
CA ARG A 190 4.03 -2.38 30.45
C ARG A 190 4.84 -1.32 31.18
N TYR A 191 4.92 -0.11 30.63
CA TYR A 191 5.71 0.99 31.21
C TYR A 191 7.21 0.66 31.40
N THR A 192 7.83 0.00 30.42
CA THR A 192 9.24 -0.39 30.49
C THR A 192 10.11 0.46 29.60
N THR A 193 11.31 0.81 30.07
CA THR A 193 12.31 1.57 29.30
C THR A 193 13.66 0.85 29.34
N ALA A 194 14.24 0.62 28.17
CA ALA A 194 15.58 0.09 27.99
C ALA A 194 16.44 1.13 27.26
N SER A 195 17.33 1.79 28.00
CA SER A 195 18.17 2.89 27.52
C SER A 195 19.68 2.59 27.61
N GLY A 196 20.05 1.32 27.77
CA GLY A 196 21.46 0.90 27.82
C GLY A 196 22.15 1.10 26.46
N GLU A 197 23.34 1.68 26.46
CA GLU A 197 24.08 2.01 25.23
C GLU A 197 24.67 0.78 24.52
N TYR A 198 24.92 -0.32 25.25
CA TYR A 198 25.65 -1.51 24.79
C TYR A 198 24.97 -2.81 25.23
#